data_AF-A0A5N5F776-F1
#
_entry.id   AF-A0A5N5F776-F1
#
_cell.length_a   1.000
_cell.length_b   1.000
_cell.length_c   1.000
_cell.angle_alpha   90.00
_cell.angle_beta   90.00
_cell.angle_gamma   90.00
#
_symmetry.space_group_name_H-M   'P 1'
#
loop_
_entity.id
_entity.type
_entity.pdbx_description
1 polymer ?
#
loop_
_entity_poly.entity_id
_entity_poly.type
_entity_poly.pdbx_seq_one_letter_code
_entity_poly.pdbx_strand_id
1 'polypeptide(L)'
;GKKASELAMQQLKAQQGSRPQLKNENSVSSGSTRTWGIPSIFASSTSGVQSGRPFGEQRHSESMPPTINLREPPSILRPVETTENEAAEIIVTKLLLKSYYDIVRKNIQDLVPKAIMHFLVNSTIKNLQTGFIQKLYRENLFEELLKEHDELDSKRKCDQKLFEVLKQSLQTLEKVEFDVSTQT
;
A
#
# COMPACT_ATOMS: atom_id res chain seq x y z
N GLY A 1 23.10 -4.53 43.98
CA GLY A 1 24.23 -5.49 43.98
C GLY A 1 23.74 -6.90 44.21
N LYS A 2 23.66 -7.35 45.48
CA LYS A 2 23.46 -8.77 45.85
C LYS A 2 22.08 -9.36 45.49
N LYS A 3 21.01 -8.56 45.55
CA LYS A 3 19.64 -9.02 45.25
C LYS A 3 19.38 -9.28 43.76
N ALA A 4 20.13 -8.62 42.88
CA ALA A 4 20.01 -8.79 41.43
C ALA A 4 20.74 -10.06 40.95
N SER A 5 21.89 -10.39 41.54
CA SER A 5 22.61 -11.63 41.25
C SER A 5 21.84 -12.87 41.70
N GLU A 6 21.12 -12.77 42.82
CA GLU A 6 20.32 -13.88 43.37
C GLU A 6 19.09 -14.19 42.50
N LEU A 7 18.41 -13.16 41.98
CA LEU A 7 17.30 -13.31 41.03
C LEU A 7 17.75 -13.92 39.69
N ALA A 8 18.94 -13.57 39.20
CA ALA A 8 19.49 -14.13 37.97
C ALA A 8 19.85 -15.62 38.13
N MET A 9 20.43 -16.02 39.27
CA MET A 9 20.73 -17.43 39.55
C MET A 9 19.46 -18.27 39.71
N GLN A 10 18.39 -17.68 40.25
CA GLN A 10 17.11 -18.38 40.43
C GLN A 10 16.40 -18.65 39.09
N GLN A 11 16.52 -17.74 38.11
CA GLN A 11 15.99 -17.95 36.75
C GLN A 11 16.77 -19.00 35.95
N LEU A 12 18.10 -19.10 36.15
CA LEU A 12 18.93 -20.14 35.53
C LEU A 12 18.56 -21.55 36.02
N LYS A 13 18.20 -21.69 37.30
CA LYS A 13 17.79 -22.98 37.87
C LYS A 13 16.42 -23.46 37.36
N ALA A 14 15.54 -22.53 36.96
CA ALA A 14 14.21 -22.86 36.45
C ALA A 14 14.21 -23.35 34.98
N GLN A 15 15.24 -23.04 34.18
CA GLN A 15 15.31 -23.45 32.77
C GLN A 15 15.97 -24.82 32.53
N GLN A 16 16.61 -25.44 33.53
CA GLN A 16 17.26 -26.75 33.36
C GLN A 16 16.28 -27.94 33.28
N GLY A 17 14.97 -27.71 33.41
CA GLY A 17 13.95 -28.76 33.49
C GLY A 17 13.04 -28.94 32.26
N SER A 18 13.28 -28.30 31.12
CA SER A 18 12.34 -28.43 29.98
C SER A 18 13.03 -28.38 28.63
N ARG A 19 13.36 -29.56 28.11
CA ARG A 19 13.69 -29.81 26.70
C ARG A 19 12.38 -29.97 25.91
N PRO A 20 12.08 -29.15 24.89
CA PRO A 20 11.11 -29.53 23.89
C PRO A 20 11.83 -30.14 22.69
N GLN A 21 11.48 -31.40 22.38
CA GLN A 21 11.62 -31.94 21.03
C GLN A 21 10.67 -31.21 20.09
N LEU A 22 11.15 -30.83 18.91
CA LEU A 22 10.30 -30.53 17.77
C LEU A 22 10.71 -31.41 16.60
N LYS A 23 9.85 -32.41 16.41
CA LYS A 23 9.69 -33.29 15.25
C LYS A 23 9.29 -32.40 14.07
N ASN A 24 10.02 -32.47 12.95
CA ASN A 24 9.53 -31.92 11.70
C ASN A 24 9.74 -32.93 10.59
N GLU A 25 8.62 -33.50 10.15
CA GLU A 25 8.50 -34.26 8.92
C GLU A 25 8.13 -33.24 7.84
N ASN A 26 8.90 -33.20 6.74
CA ASN A 26 8.36 -32.95 5.41
C ASN A 26 9.45 -33.20 4.35
N SER A 27 9.14 -34.14 3.47
CA SER A 27 9.94 -34.62 2.36
C SER A 27 9.71 -33.77 1.09
N VAL A 28 10.82 -33.41 0.45
CA VAL A 28 11.07 -33.24 -1.00
C VAL A 28 10.36 -32.10 -1.75
N SER A 29 11.17 -31.17 -2.28
CA SER A 29 11.05 -30.73 -3.67
C SER A 29 12.41 -30.34 -4.25
N SER A 30 12.78 -31.06 -5.32
CA SER A 30 13.91 -30.82 -6.22
C SER A 30 13.91 -29.39 -6.80
N GLY A 31 15.09 -28.76 -6.91
CA GLY A 31 15.25 -27.57 -7.75
C GLY A 31 16.40 -26.63 -7.40
N SER A 32 17.48 -26.71 -8.18
CA SER A 32 18.43 -25.64 -8.49
C SER A 32 19.39 -25.16 -7.39
N THR A 33 20.62 -25.69 -7.38
CA THR A 33 21.80 -25.01 -6.82
C THR A 33 21.93 -23.63 -7.47
N ARG A 34 21.61 -22.56 -6.73
CA ARG A 34 21.79 -21.17 -7.18
C ARG A 34 23.12 -20.66 -6.65
N THR A 35 24.18 -20.87 -7.42
CA THR A 35 25.52 -20.33 -7.11
C THR A 35 25.48 -18.81 -7.16
N TRP A 36 25.85 -18.14 -6.06
CA TRP A 36 26.02 -16.69 -6.02
C TRP A 36 27.33 -16.31 -6.75
N GLY A 37 27.23 -16.11 -8.06
CA GLY A 37 28.35 -15.62 -8.89
C GLY A 37 28.29 -14.10 -8.98
N ILE A 38 29.24 -13.40 -8.35
CA ILE A 38 29.53 -11.99 -8.65
C ILE A 38 30.60 -11.95 -9.74
N PRO A 39 30.35 -11.37 -10.92
CA PRO A 39 31.38 -11.21 -11.93
C PRO A 39 32.43 -10.19 -11.45
N SER A 40 33.71 -10.52 -11.66
CA SER A 40 34.82 -9.64 -11.31
C SER A 40 34.83 -8.41 -12.24
N ILE A 41 34.54 -7.23 -11.69
CA ILE A 41 34.49 -5.93 -12.40
C ILE A 41 35.69 -5.03 -12.11
N PHE A 42 36.79 -5.56 -11.55
CA PHE A 42 38.03 -4.79 -11.44
C PHE A 42 38.90 -5.01 -12.69
N ALA A 43 38.47 -4.43 -13.81
CA ALA A 43 39.25 -4.33 -15.04
C ALA A 43 39.00 -2.97 -15.70
N SER A 44 39.84 -2.00 -15.33
CA SER A 44 40.24 -0.78 -16.04
C SER A 44 39.19 0.18 -16.61
N SER A 45 39.34 1.48 -16.28
CA SER A 45 38.94 2.59 -17.16
C SER A 45 39.67 3.88 -16.77
N THR A 46 40.75 4.22 -17.47
CA THR A 46 41.01 5.62 -17.82
C THR A 46 41.27 5.72 -19.32
N SER A 47 40.77 6.82 -19.90
CA SER A 47 40.98 7.36 -21.25
C SER A 47 40.28 6.71 -22.47
N GLY A 48 39.43 7.52 -23.13
CA GLY A 48 39.58 7.73 -24.58
C GLY A 48 38.38 7.52 -25.52
N VAL A 49 37.55 8.55 -25.68
CA VAL A 49 37.05 9.12 -26.96
C VAL A 49 36.36 8.23 -28.03
N GLN A 50 35.06 8.51 -28.23
CA GLN A 50 34.25 8.69 -29.46
C GLN A 50 34.33 7.77 -30.70
N SER A 51 33.10 7.45 -31.16
CA SER A 51 32.59 7.40 -32.56
C SER A 51 32.33 6.01 -33.14
N GLY A 52 31.26 5.92 -33.94
CA GLY A 52 30.50 4.72 -34.23
C GLY A 52 30.87 3.93 -35.48
N ARG A 53 30.39 2.67 -35.52
CA ARG A 53 29.78 1.90 -36.64
C ARG A 53 29.65 0.42 -36.21
N PRO A 54 28.65 -0.34 -36.70
CA PRO A 54 28.51 -1.77 -36.41
C PRO A 54 28.85 -2.63 -37.65
N PHE A 55 29.68 -3.67 -37.52
CA PHE A 55 29.69 -4.85 -38.41
C PHE A 55 30.66 -5.94 -37.94
N GLY A 56 30.24 -7.21 -38.02
CA GLY A 56 31.11 -8.36 -38.31
C GLY A 56 31.82 -9.09 -37.16
N GLU A 57 31.17 -10.11 -36.61
CA GLU A 57 31.59 -11.54 -36.68
C GLU A 57 33.05 -11.93 -36.37
N GLN A 58 33.28 -12.74 -35.31
CA GLN A 58 33.81 -14.13 -35.35
C GLN A 58 34.38 -14.58 -33.98
N ARG A 59 34.08 -15.83 -33.62
CA ARG A 59 34.46 -16.60 -32.41
C ARG A 59 35.95 -16.61 -32.08
N HIS A 60 36.26 -16.53 -30.79
CA HIS A 60 37.42 -17.20 -30.19
C HIS A 60 36.98 -17.94 -28.92
N SER A 61 37.17 -19.26 -28.92
CA SER A 61 37.10 -20.11 -27.74
C SER A 61 38.37 -19.88 -26.94
N GLU A 62 38.29 -19.38 -25.70
CA GLU A 62 39.25 -19.69 -24.64
C GLU A 62 38.75 -19.15 -23.29
N SER A 63 38.67 -20.09 -22.32
CA SER A 63 38.51 -19.93 -20.88
C SER A 63 37.59 -18.81 -20.38
N MET A 64 36.36 -19.17 -20.01
CA MET A 64 35.61 -18.41 -19.00
C MET A 64 36.54 -18.10 -17.81
N PRO A 65 36.59 -16.85 -17.31
CA PRO A 65 37.35 -16.56 -16.09
C PRO A 65 36.83 -17.46 -14.96
N PRO A 66 37.70 -17.91 -14.03
CA PRO A 66 37.28 -18.81 -12.97
C PRO A 66 36.14 -18.14 -12.20
N THR A 67 34.93 -18.67 -12.38
CA THR A 67 33.79 -18.26 -11.58
C THR A 67 34.08 -18.80 -10.20
N ILE A 68 34.47 -17.90 -9.28
CA ILE A 68 34.67 -18.24 -7.88
C ILE A 68 33.31 -18.69 -7.35
N ASN A 69 33.15 -20.01 -7.19
CA ASN A 69 31.97 -20.61 -6.61
C ASN A 69 31.99 -20.35 -5.11
N LEU A 70 31.40 -19.23 -4.69
CA LEU A 70 31.19 -18.91 -3.29
C LEU A 70 30.10 -19.82 -2.72
N ARG A 71 30.41 -20.45 -1.59
CA ARG A 71 29.43 -21.23 -0.82
C ARG A 71 28.35 -20.28 -0.29
N GLU A 72 27.09 -20.68 -0.41
CA GLU A 72 25.97 -19.90 0.12
C GLU A 72 26.21 -19.57 1.60
N PRO A 73 26.08 -18.29 2.00
CA PRO A 73 26.29 -17.90 3.37
C PRO A 73 25.27 -18.63 4.26
N PRO A 74 25.69 -19.16 5.41
CA PRO A 74 24.81 -19.91 6.29
C PRO A 74 23.60 -19.07 6.69
N SER A 75 22.40 -19.64 6.54
CA SER A 75 21.12 -18.99 6.86
C SER A 75 20.98 -18.60 8.33
N ILE A 76 21.84 -19.16 9.20
CA ILE A 76 21.92 -18.84 10.62
C ILE A 76 23.39 -18.64 10.97
N LEU A 77 23.77 -17.38 11.23
CA LEU A 77 25.07 -17.05 11.82
C LEU A 77 25.07 -17.53 13.28
N ARG A 78 25.79 -18.63 13.52
CA ARG A 78 26.09 -19.08 14.88
C ARG A 78 27.54 -18.71 15.20
N PRO A 79 27.81 -18.13 16.38
CA PRO A 79 29.18 -18.00 16.85
C PRO A 79 29.82 -19.39 16.97
N VAL A 80 31.01 -19.58 16.39
CA VAL A 80 31.68 -20.88 16.30
C VAL A 80 32.26 -21.32 17.65
N GLU A 81 32.78 -20.37 18.42
CA GLU A 81 33.23 -20.51 19.81
C GLU A 81 33.07 -19.10 20.43
N THR A 82 32.40 -18.95 21.58
CA THR A 82 32.31 -17.64 22.27
C THR A 82 32.80 -17.79 23.69
N THR A 83 33.74 -16.93 24.08
CA THR A 83 34.03 -16.71 25.50
C THR A 83 32.79 -16.14 26.20
N GLU A 84 32.66 -16.36 27.52
CA GLU A 84 31.51 -15.87 28.29
C GLU A 84 31.30 -14.34 28.14
N ASN A 85 32.41 -13.60 27.98
CA ASN A 85 32.38 -12.17 27.70
C ASN A 85 31.79 -11.83 26.32
N GLU A 86 32.25 -12.48 25.25
CA GLU A 86 31.71 -12.26 23.89
C GLU A 86 30.23 -12.63 23.80
N ALA A 87 29.81 -13.70 24.50
CA ALA A 87 28.41 -14.08 24.59
C ALA A 87 27.58 -12.99 25.27
N ALA A 88 28.07 -12.38 26.36
CA ALA A 88 27.42 -11.27 27.04
C ALA A 88 27.34 -10.02 26.16
N GLU A 89 28.41 -9.67 25.44
CA GLU A 89 28.44 -8.55 24.51
C GLU A 89 27.41 -8.72 23.38
N ILE A 90 27.34 -9.91 22.77
CA ILE A 90 26.35 -10.24 21.74
C ILE A 90 24.91 -10.06 22.28
N ILE A 91 24.64 -10.46 23.53
CA ILE A 91 23.33 -10.28 24.14
C ILE A 91 23.02 -8.80 24.34
N VAL A 92 23.96 -8.01 24.82
CA VAL A 92 23.81 -6.56 25.00
C VAL A 92 23.51 -5.89 23.65
N THR A 93 24.29 -6.18 22.61
CA THR A 93 24.06 -5.63 21.27
C THR A 93 22.67 -6.00 20.73
N LYS A 94 22.23 -7.24 20.90
CA LYS A 94 20.88 -7.67 20.51
C LYS A 94 19.78 -6.90 21.27
N LEU A 95 19.97 -6.66 22.56
CA LEU A 95 19.02 -5.92 23.38
C LEU A 95 18.94 -4.45 22.96
N LEU A 96 20.08 -3.81 22.69
CA LEU A 96 20.15 -2.44 22.19
C LEU A 96 19.48 -2.30 20.83
N LEU A 97 19.76 -3.23 19.91
CA LEU A 97 19.14 -3.24 18.58
C LEU A 97 17.61 -3.39 18.68
N LYS A 98 17.14 -4.28 19.55
CA LYS A 98 15.70 -4.46 19.80
C LYS A 98 15.08 -3.20 20.38
N SER A 99 15.70 -2.59 21.38
CA SER A 99 15.23 -1.35 22.00
C SER A 99 15.11 -0.21 20.99
N TYR A 100 16.16 -0.01 20.18
CA TYR A 100 16.15 0.99 19.11
C TYR A 100 15.05 0.72 18.09
N TYR A 101 14.94 -0.53 17.63
CA TYR A 101 13.92 -0.93 16.67
C TYR A 101 12.50 -0.70 17.21
N ASP A 102 12.23 -1.01 18.48
CA ASP A 102 10.92 -0.82 19.09
C ASP A 102 10.55 0.68 19.18
N ILE A 103 11.52 1.56 19.43
CA ILE A 103 11.31 3.02 19.40
C ILE A 103 10.98 3.49 17.99
N VAL A 104 11.79 3.10 17.00
CA VAL A 104 11.58 3.50 15.59
C VAL A 104 10.24 2.97 15.08
N ARG A 105 9.88 1.73 15.41
CA ARG A 105 8.58 1.14 15.07
C ARG A 105 7.42 1.99 15.61
N LYS A 106 7.49 2.41 16.89
CA LYS A 106 6.46 3.30 17.49
C LYS A 106 6.42 4.66 16.80
N ASN A 107 7.56 5.23 16.44
CA ASN A 107 7.62 6.50 15.72
C ASN A 107 6.94 6.40 14.35
N ILE A 108 7.21 5.32 13.60
CA ILE A 108 6.59 5.08 12.30
C ILE A 108 5.07 4.89 12.45
N GLN A 109 4.62 4.16 13.47
CA GLN A 109 3.20 3.97 13.75
C GLN A 109 2.44 5.28 13.99
N ASP A 110 3.11 6.31 14.52
CA ASP A 110 2.50 7.63 14.75
C ASP A 110 2.67 8.57 13.53
N LEU A 111 3.87 8.61 12.95
CA LEU A 111 4.20 9.53 11.86
C LEU A 111 3.45 9.21 10.56
N VAL A 112 3.26 7.93 10.22
CA VAL A 112 2.63 7.54 8.95
C VAL A 112 1.15 7.95 8.90
N PRO A 113 0.30 7.65 9.90
CA PRO A 113 -1.07 8.15 9.91
C PRO A 113 -1.15 9.67 9.89
N LYS A 114 -0.25 10.37 10.60
CA LYS A 114 -0.20 11.84 10.58
C LYS A 114 0.16 12.39 9.20
N ALA A 115 1.10 11.77 8.50
CA ALA A 115 1.47 12.13 7.14
C ALA A 115 0.29 11.91 6.17
N ILE A 116 -0.37 10.75 6.24
CA ILE A 116 -1.56 10.46 5.41
C ILE A 116 -2.67 11.47 5.70
N MET A 117 -2.94 11.74 6.97
CA MET A 117 -3.94 12.71 7.39
C MET A 117 -3.63 14.10 6.82
N HIS A 118 -2.39 14.56 6.94
CA HIS A 118 -2.00 15.89 6.50
C HIS A 118 -1.98 16.04 4.97
N PHE A 119 -1.25 15.15 4.28
CA PHE A 119 -0.97 15.29 2.85
C PHE A 119 -2.12 14.83 1.98
N LEU A 120 -2.88 13.83 2.40
CA LEU A 120 -3.98 13.29 1.59
C LEU A 120 -5.33 13.77 2.11
N VAL A 121 -5.71 13.38 3.33
CA VAL A 121 -7.09 13.56 3.80
C VAL A 121 -7.44 15.03 3.97
N ASN A 122 -6.69 15.75 4.80
CA ASN A 122 -6.94 17.15 5.09
C ASN A 122 -6.73 18.04 3.85
N SER A 123 -5.73 17.72 3.03
CA SER A 123 -5.51 18.41 1.75
C SER A 123 -6.69 18.23 0.80
N THR A 124 -7.18 16.99 0.64
CA THR A 124 -8.33 16.70 -0.24
C THR A 124 -9.57 17.40 0.25
N ILE A 125 -9.91 17.33 1.55
CA ILE A 125 -11.11 17.99 2.10
C ILE A 125 -11.08 19.49 1.85
N LYS A 126 -9.93 20.14 2.06
CA LYS A 126 -9.77 21.59 1.81
C LYS A 126 -9.94 21.96 0.34
N ASN A 127 -9.35 21.16 -0.55
CA ASN A 127 -9.30 21.47 -1.97
C ASN A 127 -10.55 21.00 -2.73
N LEU A 128 -11.34 20.09 -2.16
CA LEU A 128 -12.49 19.47 -2.81
C LEU A 128 -13.62 20.46 -3.08
N GLN A 129 -13.92 21.38 -2.16
CA GLN A 129 -14.95 22.40 -2.39
C GLN A 129 -14.57 23.34 -3.54
N THR A 130 -13.37 23.92 -3.47
CA THR A 130 -12.83 24.79 -4.52
C THR A 130 -12.75 24.05 -5.86
N GLY A 131 -12.31 22.79 -5.84
CA GLY A 131 -12.25 21.94 -7.02
C GLY A 131 -13.63 21.64 -7.63
N PHE A 132 -14.65 21.37 -6.80
CA PHE A 132 -16.01 21.16 -7.28
C PHE A 132 -16.61 22.42 -7.87
N ILE A 133 -16.43 23.58 -7.24
CA ILE A 133 -16.90 24.85 -7.80
C ILE A 133 -16.26 25.06 -9.18
N GLN A 134 -14.94 24.93 -9.27
CA GLN A 134 -14.24 25.10 -10.55
C GLN A 134 -14.64 24.10 -11.64
N LYS A 135 -15.10 22.90 -11.27
CA LYS A 135 -15.47 21.84 -12.22
C LYS A 135 -16.95 21.86 -12.60
N LEU A 136 -17.84 22.03 -11.62
CA LEU A 136 -19.30 21.97 -11.81
C LEU A 136 -19.90 23.31 -12.22
N TYR A 137 -19.36 24.44 -11.75
CA TYR A 137 -19.91 25.78 -12.04
C TYR A 137 -19.34 26.33 -13.35
N ARG A 138 -19.44 25.53 -14.41
CA ARG A 138 -19.04 25.92 -15.76
C ARG A 138 -20.29 26.01 -16.61
N GLU A 139 -20.59 27.21 -17.11
CA GLU A 139 -21.82 27.47 -17.88
C GLU A 139 -21.99 26.53 -19.06
N ASN A 140 -20.88 26.18 -19.73
CA ASN A 140 -20.87 25.26 -20.85
C ASN A 140 -21.21 23.79 -20.49
N LEU A 141 -21.26 23.43 -19.21
CA LEU A 141 -21.64 22.09 -18.74
C LEU A 141 -23.05 22.05 -18.15
N PHE A 142 -23.70 23.19 -17.95
CA PHE A 142 -25.00 23.23 -17.25
C PHE A 142 -26.12 22.51 -18.00
N GLU A 143 -26.16 22.60 -19.33
CA GLU A 143 -27.19 21.93 -20.11
C GLU A 143 -27.13 20.40 -19.98
N GLU A 144 -25.93 19.82 -19.80
CA GLU A 144 -25.75 18.39 -19.57
C GLU A 144 -25.91 18.02 -18.08
N LEU A 145 -25.25 18.74 -17.18
CA LEU A 145 -25.24 18.42 -15.74
C LEU A 145 -26.59 18.66 -15.06
N LEU A 146 -27.37 19.65 -15.53
CA LEU A 146 -28.70 19.96 -15.02
C LEU A 146 -29.81 19.33 -15.87
N LYS A 147 -29.45 18.48 -16.84
CA LYS A 147 -30.45 17.72 -17.60
C LYS A 147 -31.14 16.74 -16.66
N GLU A 148 -32.46 16.82 -16.63
CA GLU A 148 -33.26 15.87 -15.89
C GLU A 148 -33.25 14.49 -16.57
N HIS A 149 -33.44 13.45 -15.77
CA HIS A 149 -33.64 12.09 -16.27
C HIS A 149 -34.96 11.97 -17.07
N ASP A 150 -34.92 11.28 -18.21
CA ASP A 150 -36.03 11.21 -19.18
C ASP A 150 -37.35 10.68 -18.56
N GLU A 151 -37.26 9.77 -17.59
CA GLU A 151 -38.43 9.24 -16.86
C GLU A 151 -39.13 10.32 -16.03
N LEU A 152 -38.36 11.20 -15.38
CA LEU A 152 -38.91 12.29 -14.56
C LEU A 152 -39.51 13.39 -15.45
N ASP A 153 -38.87 13.70 -16.58
CA ASP A 153 -39.43 14.63 -17.56
C ASP A 153 -40.77 14.13 -18.13
N SER A 154 -40.83 12.84 -18.48
CA SER A 154 -42.04 12.19 -18.96
C SER A 154 -43.15 12.20 -17.90
N LYS A 155 -42.81 11.90 -16.65
CA LYS A 155 -43.75 11.95 -15.53
C LYS A 155 -44.28 13.37 -15.31
N ARG A 156 -43.41 14.39 -15.26
CA ARG A 156 -43.82 15.79 -15.11
C ARG A 156 -44.76 16.22 -16.24
N LYS A 157 -44.44 15.87 -17.49
CA LYS A 157 -45.30 16.15 -18.65
C LYS A 157 -46.67 15.46 -18.55
N CYS A 158 -46.72 14.24 -18.00
CA CYS A 158 -47.98 13.55 -17.76
C CYS A 158 -48.82 14.25 -16.68
N ASP A 159 -48.20 14.57 -15.55
CA ASP A 159 -48.85 15.24 -14.43
C ASP A 159 -49.37 16.64 -14.82
N GLN A 160 -48.61 17.40 -15.63
CA GLN A 160 -49.06 18.68 -16.18
C GLN A 160 -50.29 18.53 -17.08
N LYS A 161 -50.32 17.53 -17.96
CA LYS A 161 -51.49 17.27 -18.81
C LYS A 161 -52.72 16.91 -17.96
N LEU A 162 -52.54 16.07 -16.94
CA LEU A 162 -53.61 15.70 -16.04
C LEU A 162 -54.14 16.92 -15.26
N PHE A 163 -53.25 17.78 -14.80
CA PHE A 163 -53.61 19.02 -14.11
C PHE A 163 -54.44 19.96 -15.00
N GLU A 164 -54.04 20.16 -16.26
CA GLU A 164 -54.80 21.00 -17.19
C GLU A 164 -56.20 20.42 -17.47
N VAL A 165 -56.33 19.09 -17.62
CA VAL A 165 -57.64 18.43 -17.79
C VAL A 165 -58.53 18.63 -16.56
N LEU A 166 -57.98 18.46 -15.35
CA LEU A 166 -58.71 18.67 -14.11
C LEU A 166 -59.17 20.12 -13.98
N LYS A 167 -58.32 21.09 -14.32
CA LYS A 167 -58.64 22.52 -14.30
C LYS A 167 -59.76 22.88 -15.29
N GLN A 168 -59.71 22.36 -16.51
CA GLN A 168 -60.76 22.56 -17.51
C GLN A 168 -62.09 21.93 -17.07
N SER A 169 -62.03 20.77 -16.42
CA SER A 169 -63.21 20.09 -15.88
C SER A 169 -63.87 20.94 -14.79
N LEU A 170 -63.07 21.55 -13.91
CA LEU A 170 -63.56 22.44 -12.86
C LEU A 170 -64.22 23.70 -13.45
N GLN A 171 -63.58 24.36 -14.43
CA GLN A 171 -64.15 25.51 -15.13
C GLN A 171 -65.48 25.18 -15.82
N THR A 172 -65.58 23.98 -16.39
CA THR A 172 -66.81 23.50 -17.02
C THR A 172 -67.91 23.30 -15.99
N LEU A 173 -67.59 22.72 -14.83
CA LEU A 173 -68.55 22.53 -13.74
C LEU A 173 -69.07 23.86 -13.19
N GLU A 174 -68.18 24.82 -12.96
CA GLU A 174 -68.53 26.18 -12.51
C GLU A 174 -69.46 26.89 -13.52
N LYS A 175 -69.19 26.74 -14.81
CA LYS A 175 -70.04 27.30 -15.87
C LYS A 175 -71.45 26.69 -15.86
N VAL A 176 -71.57 25.37 -15.69
CA VAL A 176 -72.87 24.70 -15.64
C VAL A 176 -73.68 25.14 -14.42
N GLU A 177 -73.05 25.32 -13.26
CA GLU A 177 -73.70 25.84 -12.06
C GLU A 177 -74.27 27.26 -12.27
N PHE A 178 -73.55 28.10 -13.02
CA PHE A 178 -74.00 29.44 -13.40
C PHE A 178 -75.20 29.38 -14.36
N ASP A 179 -75.16 28.51 -15.38
CA ASP A 179 -76.24 28.37 -16.36
C ASP A 179 -77.55 27.87 -15.69
N VAL A 180 -77.47 26.98 -14.70
CA VAL A 180 -78.64 26.52 -13.92
C VAL A 180 -79.24 27.65 -13.09
N SER A 181 -78.40 28.47 -12.45
CA SER A 181 -78.85 29.58 -11.59
C SER A 181 -79.50 30.73 -12.36
N THR A 182 -79.25 30.84 -13.67
CA THR A 182 -79.87 31.88 -14.52
C THR A 182 -81.20 31.45 -15.16
N GLN A 183 -81.56 30.16 -15.07
CA GLN A 183 -82.78 29.61 -15.68
C GLN A 183 -83.94 29.44 -14.69
N THR A 184 -83.69 29.60 -13.38
CA THR A 184 -84.71 29.70 -12.31
C THR A 184 -85.00 31.13 -11.93
#